data_AF-A0A519QY13-F1
#
_entry.id   AF-A0A519QY13-F1
#
_cell.length_a   1.000
_cell.length_b   1.000
_cell.length_c   1.000
_cell.angle_alpha   90.00
_cell.angle_beta   90.00
_cell.angle_gamma   90.00
#
_symmetry.space_group_name_H-M   'P 1'
#
loop_
_entity.id
_entity.type
_entity.pdbx_description
1 polymer ?
#
loop_
_entity_poly.entity_id
_entity_poly.type
_entity_poly.pdbx_seq_one_letter_code
_entity_poly.pdbx_strand_id
1 'polypeptide(L)' 'MLINKNKKQVIELIGTPNIDSLNIWTYDLGMSGAGFGAQLNSLELKFKNEKVSEVKKIEIID' A
#
# COMPACT_ATOMS: atom_id res chain seq x y z
N MET A 1 -2.99 4.25 11.98
CA MET A 1 -1.77 3.42 11.99
C MET A 1 -2.12 2.00 11.54
N LEU A 2 -1.46 1.47 10.49
CA LEU A 2 -1.78 0.14 9.90
C LEU A 2 -0.96 -1.01 10.51
N ILE A 3 0.16 -0.71 11.17
CA ILE A 3 1.02 -1.70 11.84
C ILE A 3 0.22 -2.58 12.81
N ASN A 4 0.56 -3.87 12.84
CA ASN A 4 -0.05 -4.90 13.69
C ASN A 4 -1.53 -5.21 13.38
N LYS A 5 -2.12 -4.61 12.33
CA LYS A 5 -3.45 -5.00 11.85
C LYS A 5 -3.37 -6.27 11.04
N ASN A 6 -4.40 -7.10 11.14
CA ASN A 6 -4.53 -8.26 10.27
C ASN A 6 -5.12 -7.88 8.90
N LYS A 7 -5.05 -8.81 7.95
CA LYS A 7 -5.57 -8.65 6.59
C LYS A 7 -7.02 -8.15 6.53
N LYS A 8 -7.91 -8.70 7.36
CA LYS A 8 -9.33 -8.31 7.40
C LYS A 8 -9.50 -6.86 7.83
N GLN A 9 -8.84 -6.46 8.92
CA GLN A 9 -8.87 -5.09 9.43
C GLN A 9 -8.29 -4.09 8.44
N VAL A 10 -7.25 -4.48 7.69
CA VAL A 10 -6.71 -3.62 6.62
C VAL A 10 -7.74 -3.43 5.52
N ILE A 11 -8.41 -4.50 5.06
CA ILE A 11 -9.46 -4.41 4.05
C ILE A 11 -10.62 -3.53 4.52
N GLU A 12 -11.06 -3.67 5.76
CA GLU A 12 -12.14 -2.86 6.33
C GLU A 12 -11.80 -1.37 6.42
N LEU A 13 -10.51 -1.02 6.50
CA LEU A 13 -10.06 0.37 6.68
C LEU A 13 -9.71 1.08 5.39
N ILE A 14 -9.03 0.39 4.47
CA ILE A 14 -8.47 1.02 3.26
C ILE A 14 -8.87 0.29 1.98
N GLY A 15 -9.75 -0.71 2.09
CA GLY A 15 -10.29 -1.45 0.94
C GLY A 15 -9.41 -2.60 0.47
N THR A 16 -9.79 -3.14 -0.68
CA THR A 16 -9.16 -4.32 -1.28
C THR A 16 -7.83 -3.92 -1.94
N PRO A 17 -6.73 -4.63 -1.62
CA PRO A 17 -5.43 -4.39 -2.25
C PRO A 17 -5.35 -4.98 -3.66
N ASN A 18 -4.36 -4.54 -4.41
CA ASN A 18 -3.76 -5.34 -5.46
C ASN A 18 -2.79 -6.35 -4.80
N ILE A 19 -3.05 -7.64 -4.99
CA ILE A 19 -2.30 -8.71 -4.34
C ILE A 19 -1.16 -9.13 -5.25
N ASP A 20 0.06 -8.68 -4.93
CA ASP A 20 1.28 -9.14 -5.61
C ASP A 20 1.76 -10.49 -5.05
N SER A 21 1.58 -10.73 -3.75
CA SER A 21 1.93 -11.98 -3.08
C SER A 21 1.05 -12.23 -1.84
N LEU A 22 1.03 -13.47 -1.33
CA LEU A 22 0.30 -13.82 -0.11
C LEU A 22 0.63 -12.92 1.08
N ASN A 23 1.85 -12.38 1.14
CA ASN A 23 2.32 -11.53 2.25
C ASN A 23 2.70 -10.10 1.83
N ILE A 24 2.44 -9.71 0.59
CA ILE A 24 2.73 -8.36 0.09
C ILE A 24 1.48 -7.85 -0.60
N TRP A 25 0.93 -6.75 -0.08
CA TRP A 25 -0.23 -6.09 -0.64
C TRP A 25 0.15 -4.68 -1.07
N THR A 26 -0.29 -4.31 -2.27
CA THR A 26 -0.01 -3.00 -2.84
C THR A 26 -1.33 -2.26 -3.06
N TYR A 27 -1.37 -0.99 -2.71
CA TYR A 27 -2.51 -0.11 -2.94
C TYR A 27 -2.10 1.00 -3.88
N ASP A 28 -2.88 1.19 -4.92
CA ASP A 28 -2.75 2.36 -5.79
C ASP A 28 -3.38 3.57 -5.09
N LEU A 29 -2.58 4.61 -4.85
CA LEU A 29 -3.05 5.87 -4.25
C LEU A 29 -3.34 6.94 -5.30
N GLY A 30 -3.26 6.57 -6.58
CA GLY A 30 -3.49 7.42 -7.72
C GLY A 30 -2.23 8.13 -8.22
N MET A 31 -2.46 8.83 -9.33
CA MET A 31 -1.49 9.72 -9.96
C MET A 31 -1.78 11.16 -9.52
N SER A 32 -0.74 11.86 -9.08
CA SER A 32 -0.79 13.30 -8.79
C SER A 32 0.07 14.05 -9.80
N GLY A 33 -0.39 15.21 -10.27
CA GLY A 33 0.42 16.10 -11.11
C GLY A 33 1.39 16.90 -10.25
N ALA A 34 2.69 16.75 -10.49
CA ALA A 34 3.74 17.48 -9.77
C ALA A 34 4.49 18.39 -10.75
N GLY A 35 3.97 19.61 -10.97
CA GLY A 35 4.59 20.62 -11.83
C GLY A 35 4.61 20.24 -13.31
N PHE A 36 5.68 19.55 -13.76
CA PHE A 36 5.94 19.17 -15.15
C PHE A 36 5.95 17.66 -15.42
N GLY A 37 5.71 16.84 -14.39
CA GLY A 37 5.70 15.38 -14.48
C GLY A 37 4.53 14.76 -13.72
N ALA A 38 4.35 13.47 -13.92
CA ALA A 38 3.33 12.70 -13.23
C ALA A 38 3.95 11.89 -12.09
N GLN A 39 3.36 11.99 -10.90
CA GLN A 39 3.79 11.24 -9.73
C GLN A 39 2.80 10.11 -9.44
N LEU A 40 3.25 8.88 -9.60
CA LEU A 40 2.49 7.70 -9.16
C LEU A 40 2.78 7.44 -7.69
N ASN A 41 1.72 7.36 -6.90
CA ASN A 41 1.79 7.04 -5.48
C ASN A 41 1.20 5.65 -5.24
N SER A 42 1.93 4.82 -4.52
CA SER A 42 1.41 3.52 -4.05
C SER A 42 1.84 3.23 -2.62
N LEU A 43 1.09 2.36 -1.96
CA LEU A 43 1.35 1.90 -0.60
C LEU A 43 1.58 0.39 -0.61
N GLU A 44 2.77 -0.04 -0.24
CA GLU A 44 3.12 -1.45 -0.05
C GLU A 44 3.01 -1.82 1.44
N LEU A 45 2.31 -2.91 1.73
CA LEU A 45 2.18 -3.51 3.05
C LEU A 45 2.78 -4.90 3.04
N LYS A 46 3.68 -5.17 3.99
CA LYS A 46 4.19 -6.54 4.22
C LYS A 46 3.57 -7.14 5.44
N PHE A 47 3.25 -8.43 5.35
CA PHE A 47 2.66 -9.21 6.42
C PHE A 47 3.65 -10.22 6.98
N LYS A 48 3.75 -10.28 8.31
CA LYS A 48 4.47 -11.32 9.05
C LYS A 48 3.56 -11.82 10.17
N ASN A 49 3.42 -13.14 10.29
CA ASN A 49 2.47 -13.77 11.23
C ASN A 49 1.06 -13.18 11.08
N GLU A 50 0.59 -13.06 9.83
CA GLU A 50 -0.74 -12.57 9.45
C GLU A 50 -1.06 -11.10 9.80
N LYS A 51 -0.06 -10.33 10.23
CA LYS A 51 -0.20 -8.92 10.61
C LYS A 51 0.75 -8.04 9.83
N VAL A 52 0.36 -6.78 9.61
CA VAL A 52 1.22 -5.78 8.96
C VAL A 52 2.48 -5.56 9.80
N SER A 53 3.63 -5.88 9.23
CA SER A 53 4.95 -5.66 9.82
C SER A 53 5.64 -4.44 9.25
N GLU A 54 5.35 -4.09 7.99
CA GLU A 54 5.97 -2.97 7.29
C GLU A 54 4.93 -2.22 6.46
N VAL A 55 5.09 -0.90 6.40
CA VAL A 55 4.29 0.01 5.58
C VAL A 55 5.27 0.88 4.82
N LYS A 56 5.26 0.80 3.49
CA LYS A 56 6.18 1.55 2.63
C LYS A 56 5.37 2.38 1.63
N LYS A 57 5.63 3.68 1.58
CA LYS A 57 5.16 4.54 0.50
C LYS A 57 6.12 4.42 -0.67
N ILE A 58 5.60 4.20 -1.86
CA ILE A 58 6.35 4.16 -3.11
C ILE A 58 5.89 5.34 -3.96
N GLU A 59 6.85 6.13 -4.42
CA GLU A 59 6.64 7.32 -5.23
C GLU A 59 7.51 7.21 -6.46
N ILE A 60 6.89 7.22 -7.64
CA ILE A 60 7.58 7.22 -8.93
C ILE A 60 7.29 8.56 -9.59
N ILE A 61 8.34 9.30 -9.93
CA ILE A 61 8.27 10.60 -10.60
C ILE A 61 8.87 10.39 -11.99
N ASP A 62 8.09 10.76 -13.02
CA ASP A 62 8.57 10.88 -14.41
C ASP A 62 9.22 12.25 -14.66
#